data_AF-A0A7J4QGM5-F1
#
_entry.id   AF-A0A7J4QGM5-F1
#
_cell.length_a   1.000
_cell.length_b   1.000
_cell.length_c   1.000
_cell.angle_alpha   90.00
_cell.angle_beta   90.00
_cell.angle_gamma   90.00
#
_symmetry.space_group_name_H-M   'P 1'
#
loop_
_entity.id
_entity.type
_entity.pdbx_description
1 polymer ?
#
loop_
_entity_poly.entity_id
_entity_poly.type
_entity_poly.pdbx_seq_one_letter_code
_entity_poly.pdbx_strand_id
1 'polypeptide(L)'
;MDDKKPDKKKGIIILAIVFCIILYLAGVFSGLYANQLIRHETKEDINLLRKTTEQDLTQMRQYVQFLDSNLKDMQIEQTFMNTLDREQMCTFSDISLNATVGKLRFYWERLPFRLEEYERNTPILPEEYLLLKEQYALLSVRTWILAKSQYENCNADLIHGLYFYAANCDECVRQGEELDAFNKRATEFGRDVILFPIDYYFGHAGIENLKAYYNITSTPALLINSHVLQGRLFTVDDLLEVVGERRQ
;
A
#
# COMPACT_ATOMS: atom_id res chain seq x y z
N MET A 1 12.85 -99.17 -27.05
CA MET A 1 12.41 -98.32 -25.93
C MET A 1 12.91 -96.92 -26.27
N ASP A 2 12.05 -96.12 -26.90
CA ASP A 2 12.43 -94.88 -27.59
C ASP A 2 12.86 -93.78 -26.62
N ASP A 3 14.06 -93.25 -26.87
CA ASP A 3 14.69 -92.16 -26.12
C ASP A 3 14.23 -90.81 -26.67
N LYS A 4 13.28 -90.17 -25.97
CA LYS A 4 12.67 -88.89 -26.34
C LYS A 4 13.63 -87.74 -25.98
N LYS A 5 14.53 -87.41 -26.91
CA LYS A 5 15.43 -86.26 -26.80
C LYS A 5 14.62 -84.95 -26.63
N PRO A 6 14.82 -84.17 -25.55
CA PRO A 6 14.01 -82.99 -25.29
C PRO A 6 14.27 -81.89 -26.33
N ASP A 7 13.18 -81.35 -26.86
CA ASP A 7 13.14 -80.40 -27.96
C ASP A 7 13.63 -79.00 -27.50
N LYS A 8 14.96 -78.78 -27.57
CA LYS A 8 15.66 -77.54 -27.17
C LYS A 8 15.05 -76.26 -27.78
N LYS A 9 14.37 -76.35 -28.93
CA LYS A 9 13.70 -75.21 -29.57
C LYS A 9 12.53 -74.67 -28.73
N LYS A 10 11.81 -75.53 -28.01
CA LYS A 10 10.69 -75.11 -27.15
C LYS A 10 11.15 -74.30 -25.94
N GLY A 11 12.30 -74.65 -25.36
CA GLY A 11 12.87 -73.91 -24.21
C GLY A 11 13.26 -72.47 -24.56
N ILE A 12 13.85 -72.26 -25.74
CA ILE A 12 14.26 -70.93 -26.22
C ILE A 12 13.03 -70.03 -26.47
N ILE A 13 11.96 -70.60 -27.07
CA ILE A 13 10.72 -69.86 -27.32
C ILE A 13 10.05 -69.45 -26.01
N ILE A 14 9.99 -70.34 -25.01
CA ILE A 14 9.42 -70.02 -23.69
C ILE A 14 10.22 -68.90 -23.01
N LEU A 15 11.55 -68.94 -23.07
CA LEU A 15 12.41 -67.91 -22.48
C LEU A 15 12.23 -66.54 -23.15
N ALA A 16 12.09 -66.50 -24.48
CA ALA A 16 11.80 -65.28 -25.21
C ALA A 16 10.43 -64.68 -24.83
N ILE A 17 9.40 -65.52 -24.67
CA ILE A 17 8.07 -65.08 -24.23
C ILE A 17 8.12 -64.49 -22.81
N VAL A 18 8.80 -65.16 -21.88
CA VAL A 18 8.97 -64.67 -20.50
C VAL A 18 9.70 -63.33 -20.49
N PHE A 19 10.76 -63.18 -21.28
CA PHE A 19 11.50 -61.92 -21.38
C PHE A 19 10.64 -60.77 -21.94
N CYS A 20 9.84 -61.02 -22.98
CA CYS A 20 8.89 -60.03 -23.51
C CYS A 20 7.84 -59.61 -22.48
N ILE A 21 7.32 -60.55 -21.67
CA ILE A 21 6.36 -60.25 -20.60
C ILE A 21 7.03 -59.36 -19.53
N ILE A 22 8.27 -59.67 -19.14
CA ILE A 22 9.01 -58.87 -18.16
C ILE A 22 9.24 -57.45 -18.68
N LEU A 23 9.67 -57.30 -19.93
CA LEU A 23 9.88 -55.98 -20.55
C LEU A 23 8.58 -55.18 -20.66
N TYR A 24 7.47 -55.84 -21.04
CA TYR A 24 6.16 -55.21 -21.09
C TYR A 24 5.71 -54.72 -19.72
N LEU A 25 5.83 -55.57 -18.68
CA LEU A 25 5.47 -55.20 -17.32
C LEU A 25 6.36 -54.06 -16.79
N ALA A 26 7.67 -54.11 -17.04
CA ALA A 26 8.59 -53.04 -16.66
C ALA A 26 8.21 -51.69 -17.31
N GLY A 27 7.84 -51.70 -18.60
CA GLY A 27 7.36 -50.51 -19.29
C GLY A 27 6.06 -49.96 -18.70
N VAL A 28 5.09 -50.83 -18.42
CA VAL A 28 3.81 -50.44 -17.80
C VAL A 28 4.01 -49.86 -16.40
N PHE A 29 4.81 -50.51 -15.56
CA PHE A 29 5.11 -50.03 -14.21
C PHE A 29 5.88 -48.70 -14.21
N SER A 30 6.87 -48.56 -15.10
CA SER A 30 7.61 -47.31 -15.27
C SER A 30 6.69 -46.15 -15.70
N GLY A 31 5.79 -46.41 -16.66
CA GLY A 31 4.81 -45.41 -17.11
C GLY A 31 3.80 -45.01 -16.02
N LEU A 32 3.32 -45.98 -15.23
CA LEU A 32 2.42 -45.71 -14.10
C LEU A 32 3.11 -44.92 -12.99
N TYR A 33 4.37 -45.25 -12.67
CA TYR A 33 5.16 -44.55 -11.67
C TYR A 33 5.44 -43.10 -12.08
N ALA A 34 5.86 -42.87 -13.34
CA ALA A 34 6.10 -41.54 -13.88
C ALA A 34 4.82 -40.68 -13.88
N ASN A 35 3.67 -41.25 -14.27
CA ASN A 35 2.38 -40.54 -14.24
C ASN A 35 1.94 -40.17 -12.81
N GLN A 36 2.20 -41.03 -11.82
CA GLN A 36 1.92 -40.69 -10.41
C GLN A 36 2.79 -39.55 -9.90
N LEU A 37 4.09 -39.55 -10.24
CA LEU A 37 5.02 -38.51 -9.84
C LEU A 37 4.63 -37.15 -10.43
N ILE A 38 4.39 -37.09 -11.75
CA ILE A 38 3.96 -35.87 -12.46
C ILE A 38 2.66 -35.33 -11.86
N ARG A 39 1.67 -36.20 -11.57
CA ARG A 39 0.42 -35.78 -10.95
C ARG A 39 0.60 -35.18 -9.56
N HIS A 40 1.61 -35.59 -8.80
CA HIS A 40 1.87 -35.04 -7.48
C HIS A 40 2.42 -33.62 -7.59
N GLU A 41 3.49 -33.43 -8.38
CA GLU A 41 4.11 -32.12 -8.61
C GLU A 41 3.10 -31.13 -9.20
N THR A 42 2.34 -31.52 -10.22
CA THR A 42 1.31 -30.65 -10.80
C THR A 42 0.21 -30.28 -9.80
N LYS A 43 -0.17 -31.19 -8.88
CA LYS A 43 -1.18 -30.88 -7.85
C LYS A 43 -0.65 -29.89 -6.82
N GLU A 44 0.61 -30.03 -6.40
CA GLU A 44 1.23 -29.10 -5.46
C GLU A 44 1.35 -27.70 -6.06
N ASP A 45 1.82 -27.59 -7.30
CA ASP A 45 1.90 -26.32 -8.02
C ASP A 45 0.54 -25.65 -8.20
N ILE A 46 -0.48 -26.42 -8.60
CA ILE A 46 -1.86 -25.91 -8.74
C ILE A 46 -2.39 -25.43 -7.38
N ASN A 47 -2.14 -26.16 -6.30
CA ASN A 47 -2.60 -25.77 -4.97
C ASN A 47 -1.90 -24.50 -4.48
N LEU A 48 -0.59 -24.37 -4.73
CA LEU A 48 0.18 -23.17 -4.41
C LEU A 48 -0.35 -21.96 -5.18
N LEU A 49 -0.48 -22.08 -6.51
CA LEU A 49 -1.05 -21.03 -7.37
C LEU A 49 -2.46 -20.63 -6.92
N ARG A 50 -3.31 -21.62 -6.59
CA ARG A 50 -4.68 -21.35 -6.12
C ARG A 50 -4.67 -20.59 -4.81
N LYS A 51 -3.78 -20.94 -3.88
CA LYS A 51 -3.64 -20.25 -2.59
C LYS A 51 -3.17 -18.80 -2.79
N THR A 52 -2.13 -18.57 -3.59
CA THR A 52 -1.66 -17.21 -3.91
C THR A 52 -2.77 -16.40 -4.58
N THR A 53 -3.44 -16.98 -5.59
CA THR A 53 -4.57 -16.31 -6.27
C THR A 53 -5.71 -15.98 -5.31
N GLU A 54 -6.06 -16.88 -4.38
CA GLU A 54 -7.09 -16.63 -3.36
C GLU A 54 -6.68 -15.49 -2.40
N GLN A 55 -5.40 -15.39 -2.05
CA GLN A 55 -4.86 -14.30 -1.23
C GLN A 55 -4.93 -12.96 -1.98
N ASP A 56 -4.42 -12.91 -3.22
CA ASP A 56 -4.43 -11.71 -4.06
C ASP A 56 -5.86 -11.21 -4.31
N LEU A 57 -6.79 -12.13 -4.60
CA LEU A 57 -8.21 -11.80 -4.76
C LEU A 57 -8.84 -11.24 -3.49
N THR A 58 -8.44 -11.74 -2.32
CA THR A 58 -8.97 -11.27 -1.03
C THR A 58 -8.46 -9.86 -0.74
N GLN A 59 -7.17 -9.62 -0.95
CA GLN A 59 -6.57 -8.32 -0.78
C GLN A 59 -7.15 -7.28 -1.74
N MET A 60 -7.29 -7.66 -3.02
CA MET A 60 -7.88 -6.78 -4.03
C MET A 60 -9.35 -6.46 -3.70
N ARG A 61 -10.13 -7.43 -3.18
CA ARG A 61 -11.50 -7.17 -2.71
C ARG A 61 -11.52 -6.19 -1.54
N GLN A 62 -10.64 -6.37 -0.55
CA GLN A 62 -10.57 -5.46 0.61
C GLN A 62 -10.23 -4.04 0.17
N TYR A 63 -9.28 -3.89 -0.76
CA TYR A 63 -8.91 -2.60 -1.31
C TYR A 63 -10.07 -1.95 -2.10
N VAL A 64 -10.73 -2.70 -2.99
CA VAL A 64 -11.90 -2.19 -3.73
C VAL A 64 -13.03 -1.80 -2.79
N GLN A 65 -13.29 -2.59 -1.74
CA GLN A 65 -14.29 -2.24 -0.73
C GLN A 65 -13.93 -0.98 0.05
N PHE A 66 -12.65 -0.82 0.41
CA PHE A 66 -12.15 0.40 1.04
C PHE A 66 -12.38 1.62 0.14
N LEU A 67 -11.98 1.56 -1.13
CA LEU A 67 -12.17 2.65 -2.07
C LEU A 67 -13.65 2.98 -2.28
N ASP A 68 -14.48 1.97 -2.55
CA ASP A 68 -15.91 2.13 -2.80
C ASP A 68 -16.63 2.77 -1.61
N SER A 69 -16.35 2.30 -0.39
CA SER A 69 -16.90 2.89 0.83
C SER A 69 -16.46 4.35 1.00
N ASN A 70 -15.16 4.63 0.86
CA ASN A 70 -14.63 5.98 1.06
C ASN A 70 -15.15 6.98 0.01
N LEU A 71 -15.26 6.55 -1.25
CA LEU A 71 -15.82 7.38 -2.32
C LEU A 71 -17.28 7.71 -2.06
N LYS A 72 -18.09 6.71 -1.69
CA LYS A 72 -19.51 6.90 -1.36
C LYS A 72 -19.68 7.84 -0.17
N ASP A 73 -18.91 7.63 0.89
CA ASP A 73 -18.94 8.50 2.08
C ASP A 73 -18.60 9.94 1.71
N MET A 74 -17.51 10.15 0.95
CA MET A 74 -17.07 11.47 0.52
C MET A 74 -18.12 12.17 -0.37
N GLN A 75 -18.74 11.44 -1.30
CA GLN A 75 -19.80 11.98 -2.16
C GLN A 75 -21.03 12.40 -1.37
N ILE A 76 -21.46 11.59 -0.39
CA ILE A 76 -22.58 11.91 0.49
C ILE A 76 -22.26 13.14 1.32
N GLU A 77 -21.07 13.19 1.93
CA GLU A 77 -20.61 14.34 2.72
C GLU A 77 -20.59 15.63 1.89
N GLN A 78 -20.02 15.60 0.68
CA GLN A 78 -20.01 16.75 -0.23
C GLN A 78 -21.42 17.19 -0.64
N THR A 79 -22.27 16.22 -0.98
CA THR A 79 -23.66 16.51 -1.37
C THR A 79 -24.42 17.15 -0.21
N PHE A 80 -24.27 16.62 1.00
CA PHE A 80 -24.92 17.16 2.19
C PHE A 80 -24.38 18.55 2.55
N MET A 81 -23.06 18.75 2.54
CA MET A 81 -22.43 20.06 2.80
C MET A 81 -22.97 21.16 1.88
N ASN A 82 -23.26 20.86 0.61
CA ASN A 82 -23.82 21.82 -0.34
C ASN A 82 -25.27 22.25 -0.02
N THR A 83 -25.96 21.55 0.88
CA THR A 83 -27.32 21.91 1.32
C THR A 83 -27.36 22.76 2.58
N LEU A 84 -26.21 22.91 3.24
CA LEU A 84 -26.07 23.60 4.52
C LEU A 84 -25.77 25.08 4.34
N ASP A 85 -26.13 25.88 5.33
CA ASP A 85 -25.57 27.23 5.45
C ASP A 85 -24.09 27.20 5.90
N ARG A 86 -23.44 28.36 5.91
CA ARG A 86 -22.01 28.46 6.24
C ARG A 86 -21.68 27.96 7.64
N GLU A 87 -22.50 28.27 8.64
CA GLU A 87 -22.23 27.90 10.04
C GLU A 87 -22.39 26.39 10.23
N GLN A 88 -23.47 25.83 9.66
CA GLN A 88 -23.73 24.40 9.64
C GLN A 88 -22.65 23.63 8.87
N MET A 89 -22.22 24.13 7.71
CA MET A 89 -21.13 23.56 6.92
C MET A 89 -19.83 23.49 7.73
N CYS A 90 -19.47 24.57 8.44
CA CYS A 90 -18.28 24.60 9.28
C CYS A 90 -18.37 23.58 10.42
N THR A 91 -19.51 23.52 11.11
CA THR A 91 -19.75 22.53 12.17
C THR A 91 -19.64 21.09 11.65
N PHE A 92 -20.29 20.80 10.51
CA PHE A 92 -20.27 19.48 9.90
C PHE A 92 -18.87 19.08 9.40
N SER A 93 -18.15 20.03 8.80
CA SER A 93 -16.79 19.78 8.31
C SER A 93 -15.80 19.57 9.46
N ASP A 94 -15.99 20.19 10.63
CA ASP A 94 -15.18 19.93 11.82
C ASP A 94 -15.43 18.52 12.36
N ILE A 95 -16.70 18.11 12.46
CA ILE A 95 -17.09 16.73 12.82
C ILE A 95 -16.45 15.72 11.84
N SER A 96 -16.52 16.01 10.54
CA SER A 96 -15.96 15.16 9.49
C SER A 96 -14.43 15.08 9.56
N LEU A 97 -13.76 16.21 9.82
CA LEU A 97 -12.32 16.29 10.02
C LEU A 97 -11.90 15.41 11.20
N ASN A 98 -12.53 15.61 12.36
CA ASN A 98 -12.25 14.85 13.58
C ASN A 98 -12.50 13.35 13.40
N ALA A 99 -13.57 12.96 12.71
CA ALA A 99 -13.84 11.57 12.37
C ALA A 99 -12.75 10.96 11.47
N THR A 100 -12.26 11.73 10.48
CA THR A 100 -11.23 11.27 9.55
C THR A 100 -9.87 11.15 10.22
N VAL A 101 -9.50 12.11 11.09
CA VAL A 101 -8.33 12.03 11.97
C VAL A 101 -8.42 10.81 12.89
N GLY A 102 -9.58 10.53 13.46
CA GLY A 102 -9.81 9.33 14.28
C GLY A 102 -9.56 8.02 13.52
N LYS A 103 -9.90 7.96 12.23
CA LYS A 103 -9.62 6.80 11.36
C LYS A 103 -8.13 6.63 11.08
N LEU A 104 -7.36 7.73 10.99
CA LEU A 104 -5.91 7.69 10.74
C LEU A 104 -5.13 6.95 11.84
N ARG A 105 -5.65 6.93 13.07
CA ARG A 105 -5.03 6.21 14.21
C ARG A 105 -4.77 4.73 13.89
N PHE A 106 -5.67 4.08 13.16
CA PHE A 106 -5.49 2.68 12.75
C PHE A 106 -4.19 2.45 11.95
N TYR A 107 -3.85 3.41 11.09
CA TYR A 107 -2.67 3.37 10.24
C TYR A 107 -1.42 3.78 11.03
N TRP A 108 -1.49 4.82 11.86
CA TRP A 108 -0.36 5.23 12.71
C TRP A 108 0.10 4.15 13.68
N GLU A 109 -0.79 3.24 14.10
CA GLU A 109 -0.43 2.10 14.95
C GLU A 109 0.27 0.96 14.20
N ARG A 110 0.18 0.92 12.87
CA ARG A 110 0.67 -0.19 12.02
C ARG A 110 1.79 0.20 11.08
N LEU A 111 1.79 1.44 10.64
CA LEU A 111 2.84 2.01 9.82
C LEU A 111 4.00 2.47 10.72
N PRO A 112 5.24 2.38 10.23
CA PRO A 112 6.40 3.00 10.87
C PRO A 112 6.17 4.50 11.08
N PHE A 113 6.71 5.01 12.18
CA PHE A 113 6.61 6.43 12.52
C PHE A 113 7.23 7.35 11.45
N ARG A 114 8.36 6.95 10.86
CA ARG A 114 9.00 7.61 9.72
C ARG A 114 8.97 6.69 8.50
N LEU A 115 8.11 7.00 7.54
CA LEU A 115 7.95 6.18 6.33
C LEU A 115 9.20 6.29 5.43
N GLU A 116 9.72 7.50 5.28
CA GLU A 116 10.90 7.78 4.47
C GLU A 116 12.15 7.03 4.95
N GLU A 117 12.34 6.93 6.27
CA GLU A 117 13.45 6.19 6.86
C GLU A 117 13.26 4.68 6.73
N TYR A 118 12.05 4.18 6.99
CA TYR A 118 11.73 2.76 6.85
C TYR A 118 11.95 2.27 5.42
N GLU A 119 11.48 3.03 4.43
CA GLU A 119 11.60 2.66 3.01
C GLU A 119 13.03 2.76 2.50
N ARG A 120 13.79 3.77 2.95
CA ARG A 120 15.22 3.89 2.63
C ARG A 120 16.02 2.67 3.08
N ASN A 121 15.67 2.12 4.25
CA ASN A 121 16.39 1.01 4.87
C ASN A 121 15.82 -0.37 4.52
N THR A 122 14.71 -0.43 3.76
CA THR A 122 14.01 -1.68 3.43
C THR A 122 13.94 -1.88 1.92
N PRO A 123 14.88 -2.62 1.31
CA PRO A 123 14.94 -2.81 -0.15
C PRO A 123 13.71 -3.49 -0.75
N ILE A 124 13.05 -4.35 0.02
CA ILE A 124 11.85 -5.09 -0.41
C ILE A 124 10.76 -4.84 0.63
N LEU A 125 9.77 -4.03 0.25
CA LEU A 125 8.66 -3.67 1.12
C LEU A 125 7.62 -4.79 1.15
N PRO A 126 7.12 -5.18 2.34
CA PRO A 126 6.02 -6.13 2.45
C PRO A 126 4.76 -5.64 1.73
N GLU A 127 4.02 -6.55 1.12
CA GLU A 127 2.77 -6.21 0.43
C GLU A 127 1.72 -5.57 1.36
N GLU A 128 1.61 -6.07 2.59
CA GLU A 128 0.74 -5.47 3.62
C GLU A 128 1.11 -4.02 3.92
N TYR A 129 2.40 -3.70 3.96
CA TYR A 129 2.87 -2.33 4.15
C TYR A 129 2.45 -1.43 2.99
N LEU A 130 2.64 -1.90 1.75
CA LEU A 130 2.25 -1.14 0.55
C LEU A 130 0.75 -0.83 0.54
N LEU A 131 -0.08 -1.83 0.89
CA LEU A 131 -1.53 -1.65 1.00
C LEU A 131 -1.91 -0.63 2.08
N LEU A 132 -1.32 -0.74 3.27
CA LEU A 132 -1.58 0.20 4.38
C LEU A 132 -1.12 1.62 4.02
N LYS A 133 0.05 1.76 3.39
CA LYS A 133 0.60 3.04 2.94
C LYS A 133 -0.34 3.70 1.91
N GLU A 134 -0.84 2.93 0.97
CA GLU A 134 -1.77 3.41 -0.05
C GLU A 134 -3.09 3.91 0.57
N GLN A 135 -3.72 3.10 1.44
CA GLN A 135 -4.93 3.50 2.14
C GLN A 135 -4.71 4.74 3.02
N TYR A 136 -3.55 4.79 3.70
CA TYR A 136 -3.12 5.93 4.50
C TYR A 136 -2.96 7.20 3.66
N ALA A 137 -2.30 7.13 2.50
CA ALA A 137 -2.08 8.29 1.63
C ALA A 137 -3.41 8.89 1.15
N LEU A 138 -4.35 8.04 0.72
CA LEU A 138 -5.67 8.48 0.27
C LEU A 138 -6.48 9.15 1.41
N LEU A 139 -6.47 8.53 2.60
CA LEU A 139 -7.15 9.09 3.76
C LEU A 139 -6.49 10.40 4.23
N SER A 140 -5.16 10.49 4.17
CA SER A 140 -4.38 11.68 4.51
C SER A 140 -4.72 12.85 3.59
N VAL A 141 -4.78 12.62 2.27
CA VAL A 141 -5.17 13.65 1.30
C VAL A 141 -6.60 14.12 1.55
N ARG A 142 -7.55 13.21 1.80
CA ARG A 142 -8.93 13.58 2.17
C ARG A 142 -8.96 14.43 3.45
N THR A 143 -8.22 14.02 4.47
CA THR A 143 -8.13 14.75 5.75
C THR A 143 -7.55 16.14 5.56
N TRP A 144 -6.49 16.27 4.75
CA TRP A 144 -5.89 17.55 4.41
C TRP A 144 -6.86 18.48 3.66
N ILE A 145 -7.69 17.95 2.74
CA ILE A 145 -8.74 18.75 2.06
C ILE A 145 -9.74 19.32 3.08
N LEU A 146 -10.17 18.52 4.05
CA LEU A 146 -11.06 18.96 5.12
C LEU A 146 -10.40 20.02 6.01
N ALA A 147 -9.15 19.80 6.42
CA ALA A 147 -8.38 20.76 7.22
C ALA A 147 -8.16 22.09 6.48
N LYS A 148 -7.84 22.04 5.19
CA LYS A 148 -7.76 23.22 4.32
C LYS A 148 -9.10 23.97 4.27
N SER A 149 -10.21 23.25 4.11
CA SER A 149 -11.55 23.88 4.11
C SER A 149 -11.86 24.56 5.44
N GLN A 150 -11.54 23.93 6.58
CA GLN A 150 -11.70 24.53 7.91
C GLN A 150 -10.88 25.81 8.07
N TYR A 151 -9.62 25.78 7.62
CA TYR A 151 -8.73 26.94 7.67
C TYR A 151 -9.23 28.09 6.77
N GLU A 152 -9.63 27.81 5.53
CA GLU A 152 -9.99 28.84 4.54
C GLU A 152 -11.41 29.36 4.71
N ASN A 153 -12.38 28.51 5.08
CA ASN A 153 -13.80 28.85 5.08
C ASN A 153 -14.36 29.12 6.48
N CYS A 154 -13.74 28.53 7.51
CA CYS A 154 -14.27 28.51 8.88
C CYS A 154 -13.38 29.23 9.89
N ASN A 155 -12.28 29.86 9.45
CA ASN A 155 -11.32 30.56 10.30
C ASN A 155 -10.76 29.68 11.43
N ALA A 156 -10.64 28.37 11.21
CA ALA A 156 -10.04 27.47 12.19
C ALA A 156 -8.56 27.82 12.37
N ASP A 157 -8.11 27.91 13.63
CA ASP A 157 -6.69 28.12 13.94
C ASP A 157 -5.94 26.79 13.95
N LEU A 158 -5.66 26.31 12.75
CA LEU A 158 -4.86 25.12 12.52
C LEU A 158 -3.82 25.39 11.43
N ILE A 159 -2.81 24.54 11.42
CA ILE A 159 -1.81 24.46 10.36
C ILE A 159 -2.09 23.16 9.62
N HIS A 160 -2.26 23.23 8.31
CA HIS A 160 -2.49 22.03 7.49
C HIS A 160 -1.45 21.91 6.41
N GLY A 161 -1.09 20.67 6.06
CA GLY A 161 -0.21 20.46 4.93
C GLY A 161 0.01 19.02 4.51
N LEU A 162 0.80 18.89 3.45
CA LEU A 162 1.33 17.62 2.95
C LEU A 162 2.85 17.72 2.84
N TYR A 163 3.55 16.69 3.28
CA TYR A 163 4.99 16.53 3.17
C TYR A 163 5.31 15.45 2.13
N PHE A 164 5.83 15.84 0.98
CA PHE A 164 6.25 14.93 -0.08
C PHE A 164 7.69 14.48 0.14
N TYR A 165 7.87 13.19 0.39
CA TYR A 165 9.18 12.56 0.60
C TYR A 165 9.50 11.55 -0.51
N ALA A 166 10.77 11.15 -0.59
CA ALA A 166 11.20 10.01 -1.41
C ALA A 166 12.13 9.11 -0.60
N ALA A 167 12.11 7.80 -0.85
CA ALA A 167 12.97 6.84 -0.16
C ALA A 167 14.47 7.07 -0.43
N ASN A 168 14.82 7.58 -1.63
CA ASN A 168 16.18 7.87 -2.06
C ASN A 168 16.63 9.32 -1.75
N CYS A 169 16.07 9.94 -0.71
CA CYS A 169 16.31 11.34 -0.36
C CYS A 169 16.88 11.45 1.07
N ASP A 170 18.18 11.76 1.17
CA ASP A 170 18.86 11.85 2.47
C ASP A 170 18.33 13.01 3.33
N GLU A 171 17.99 14.14 2.71
CA GLU A 171 17.41 15.29 3.40
C GLU A 171 15.96 15.03 3.86
N CYS A 172 15.28 14.01 3.33
CA CYS A 172 13.89 13.74 3.68
C CYS A 172 13.74 13.19 5.10
N VAL A 173 14.68 12.37 5.58
CA VAL A 173 14.68 11.90 6.97
C VAL A 173 14.87 13.09 7.92
N ARG A 174 15.84 13.96 7.62
CA ARG A 174 16.11 15.18 8.40
C ARG A 174 14.92 16.13 8.37
N GLN A 175 14.25 16.26 7.23
CA GLN A 175 13.04 17.06 7.12
C GLN A 175 11.94 16.52 8.03
N GLY A 176 11.75 15.20 8.11
CA GLY A 176 10.82 14.57 9.05
C GLY A 176 11.11 14.94 10.51
N GLU A 177 12.38 14.98 10.91
CA GLU A 177 12.79 15.41 12.26
C GLU A 177 12.47 16.89 12.53
N GLU A 178 12.71 17.77 11.55
CA GLU A 178 12.33 19.20 11.64
C GLU A 178 10.81 19.36 11.74
N LEU A 179 10.03 18.51 11.07
CA LEU A 179 8.56 18.53 11.15
C LEU A 179 8.05 18.08 12.52
N ASP A 180 8.69 17.11 13.17
CA ASP A 180 8.36 16.71 14.54
C ASP A 180 8.58 17.88 15.51
N ALA A 181 9.72 18.55 15.38
CA ALA A 181 10.07 19.70 16.21
C ALA A 181 9.14 20.90 15.93
N PHE A 182 8.77 21.11 14.67
CA PHE A 182 7.80 22.12 14.26
C PHE A 182 6.43 21.85 14.84
N ASN A 183 5.93 20.62 14.75
CA ASN A 183 4.65 20.22 15.32
C ASN A 183 4.60 20.54 16.83
N LYS A 184 5.63 20.10 17.58
CA LYS A 184 5.74 20.38 19.01
C LYS A 184 5.67 21.88 19.31
N ARG A 185 6.44 22.70 18.59
CA ARG A 185 6.52 24.15 18.82
C ARG A 185 5.24 24.88 18.42
N ALA A 186 4.58 24.46 17.35
CA ALA A 186 3.29 24.99 16.95
C ALA A 186 2.20 24.70 17.99
N THR A 187 2.17 23.48 18.56
CA THR A 187 1.25 23.13 19.64
C THR A 187 1.53 23.92 20.92
N GLU A 188 2.79 24.24 21.23
CA GLU A 188 3.14 25.14 22.35
C GLU A 188 2.55 26.56 22.17
N PHE A 189 2.34 27.00 20.92
CA PHE A 189 1.63 28.24 20.60
C PHE A 189 0.11 28.11 20.52
N GLY A 190 -0.43 26.93 20.80
CA GLY A 190 -1.87 26.65 20.81
C GLY A 190 -2.48 26.36 19.44
N ARG A 191 -1.67 25.99 18.44
CA ARG A 191 -2.13 25.66 17.09
C ARG A 191 -2.07 24.16 16.85
N ASP A 192 -3.15 23.61 16.32
CA ASP A 192 -3.18 22.21 15.88
C ASP A 192 -2.45 22.05 14.54
N VAL A 193 -1.67 21.00 14.38
CA VAL A 193 -0.95 20.70 13.13
C VAL A 193 -1.48 19.42 12.51
N ILE A 194 -1.97 19.53 11.29
CA ILE A 194 -2.50 18.45 10.46
C ILE A 194 -1.61 18.33 9.22
N LEU A 195 -0.48 17.65 9.38
CA LEU A 195 0.54 17.47 8.35
C LEU A 195 0.77 15.98 8.10
N PHE A 196 0.72 15.56 6.84
CA PHE A 196 0.85 14.15 6.47
C PHE A 196 2.01 13.90 5.51
N PRO A 197 2.90 12.93 5.79
CA PRO A 197 3.86 12.43 4.81
C PRO A 197 3.16 11.69 3.66
N ILE A 198 3.52 12.03 2.43
CA ILE A 198 3.04 11.43 1.19
C ILE A 198 4.26 11.04 0.35
N ASP A 199 4.29 9.82 -0.15
CA ASP A 199 5.34 9.41 -1.08
C ASP A 199 5.20 10.17 -2.40
N TYR A 200 6.28 10.85 -2.79
CA TYR A 200 6.35 11.62 -4.02
C TYR A 200 6.14 10.75 -5.25
N TYR A 201 6.55 9.48 -5.25
CA TYR A 201 6.40 8.56 -6.37
C TYR A 201 5.12 7.72 -6.30
N PHE A 202 4.19 8.08 -5.41
CA PHE A 202 2.93 7.38 -5.29
C PHE A 202 2.08 7.55 -6.55
N GLY A 203 2.02 6.51 -7.38
CA GLY A 203 1.44 6.51 -8.73
C GLY A 203 -0.08 6.65 -8.84
N HIS A 204 -0.73 7.25 -7.85
CA HIS A 204 -2.18 7.49 -7.87
C HIS A 204 -2.51 8.82 -8.53
N ALA A 205 -3.43 8.81 -9.50
CA ALA A 205 -3.78 9.98 -10.31
C ALA A 205 -4.14 11.23 -9.48
N GLY A 206 -4.81 11.05 -8.33
CA GLY A 206 -5.14 12.17 -7.44
C GLY A 206 -3.91 12.89 -6.87
N ILE A 207 -2.85 12.14 -6.53
CA ILE A 207 -1.60 12.71 -5.99
C ILE A 207 -0.77 13.32 -7.13
N GLU A 208 -0.71 12.67 -8.29
CA GLU A 208 -0.08 13.24 -9.49
C GLU A 208 -0.71 14.58 -9.90
N ASN A 209 -2.04 14.66 -9.93
CA ASN A 209 -2.76 15.90 -10.22
C ASN A 209 -2.48 16.99 -9.19
N LEU A 210 -2.41 16.64 -7.91
CA LEU A 210 -2.10 17.59 -6.84
C LEU A 210 -0.67 18.13 -6.99
N LYS A 211 0.32 17.26 -7.22
CA LYS A 211 1.71 17.69 -7.49
C LYS A 211 1.78 18.61 -8.71
N ALA A 212 1.09 18.27 -9.80
CA ALA A 212 1.04 19.10 -11.00
C ALA A 212 0.39 20.47 -10.72
N TYR A 213 -0.73 20.50 -10.00
CA TYR A 213 -1.44 21.74 -9.67
C TYR A 213 -0.59 22.69 -8.81
N TYR A 214 0.14 22.18 -7.82
CA TYR A 214 1.01 22.97 -6.96
C TYR A 214 2.46 23.11 -7.48
N ASN A 215 2.75 22.59 -8.67
CA ASN A 215 4.09 22.58 -9.27
C ASN A 215 5.19 22.00 -8.35
N ILE A 216 4.89 20.84 -7.74
CA ILE A 216 5.81 20.09 -6.89
C ILE A 216 6.68 19.20 -7.79
N THR A 217 7.97 19.50 -7.84
CA THR A 217 8.91 18.93 -8.82
C THR A 217 10.15 18.28 -8.19
N SER A 218 10.32 18.42 -6.87
CA SER A 218 11.47 17.89 -6.14
C SER A 218 11.09 17.45 -4.72
N THR A 219 11.95 16.65 -4.10
CA THR A 219 11.84 16.24 -2.69
C THR A 219 13.08 16.69 -1.91
N PRO A 220 12.96 17.02 -0.61
CA PRO A 220 11.71 17.13 0.14
C PRO A 220 10.88 18.32 -0.36
N ALA A 221 9.55 18.19 -0.28
CA ALA A 221 8.63 19.28 -0.55
C ALA A 221 7.49 19.34 0.45
N LEU A 222 7.07 20.56 0.80
CA LEU A 222 6.03 20.84 1.77
C LEU A 222 5.00 21.75 1.10
N LEU A 223 3.74 21.33 1.17
CA LEU A 223 2.58 22.16 0.91
C LEU A 223 1.96 22.50 2.26
N ILE A 224 2.19 23.69 2.81
CA ILE A 224 1.75 24.09 4.16
C ILE A 224 1.01 25.42 4.11
N ASN A 225 -0.22 25.48 4.63
CA ASN A 225 -1.10 26.65 4.55
C ASN A 225 -1.14 27.31 3.15
N SER A 226 -1.20 26.49 2.10
CA SER A 226 -1.17 26.91 0.68
C SER A 226 0.18 27.48 0.18
N HIS A 227 1.24 27.45 0.98
CA HIS A 227 2.61 27.74 0.56
C HIS A 227 3.32 26.46 0.12
N VAL A 228 4.11 26.55 -0.97
CA VAL A 228 4.93 25.45 -1.48
C VAL A 228 6.40 25.75 -1.18
N LEU A 229 7.04 24.84 -0.45
CA LEU A 229 8.46 24.86 -0.11
C LEU A 229 9.08 23.58 -0.67
N GLN A 230 10.15 23.64 -1.46
CA GLN A 230 10.74 22.42 -2.05
C GLN A 230 12.23 22.55 -2.36
N GLY A 231 12.90 21.41 -2.47
CA GLY A 231 14.26 21.30 -3.02
C GLY A 231 15.40 21.56 -2.03
N ARG A 232 15.09 21.75 -0.74
CA ARG A 232 16.07 21.84 0.36
C ARG A 232 15.43 21.43 1.68
N LEU A 233 16.26 21.26 2.71
CA LEU A 233 15.80 21.17 4.08
C LEU A 233 15.24 22.52 4.55
N PHE A 234 14.07 22.48 5.21
CA PHE A 234 13.42 23.60 5.87
C PHE A 234 13.44 23.37 7.38
N THR A 235 14.03 24.31 8.12
CA THR A 235 14.14 24.23 9.58
C THR A 235 12.83 24.58 10.26
N VAL A 236 12.68 24.25 11.55
CA VAL A 236 11.54 24.71 12.35
C VAL A 236 11.29 26.22 12.22
N ASP A 237 12.35 27.02 12.26
CA ASP A 237 12.22 28.49 12.18
C ASP A 237 11.77 28.94 10.78
N ASP A 238 12.27 28.31 9.70
CA ASP A 238 11.78 28.55 8.33
C ASP A 238 10.26 28.29 8.25
N LEU A 239 9.80 27.20 8.86
CA LEU A 239 8.39 26.78 8.82
C LEU A 239 7.49 27.71 9.64
N LEU A 240 7.96 28.15 10.81
CA LEU A 240 7.24 29.12 11.64
C LEU A 240 7.10 30.48 10.96
N GLU A 241 8.12 30.93 10.24
CA GLU A 241 8.06 32.17 9.45
C GLU A 241 6.99 32.08 8.36
N VAL A 242 6.91 30.94 7.66
CA VAL A 242 5.94 30.72 6.57
C VAL A 242 4.50 30.67 7.06
N VAL A 243 4.22 29.97 8.17
CA VAL A 243 2.84 29.84 8.67
C VAL A 243 2.33 31.10 9.38
N GLY A 244 3.25 32.02 9.75
CA GLY A 244 2.98 33.27 10.44
C GLY A 244 2.33 33.10 11.83
N GLU A 245 2.54 34.07 12.71
CA GLU A 245 1.70 34.23 13.91
C GLU A 245 0.32 34.74 13.47
N ARG A 246 -0.63 33.86 13.10
CA ARG A 246 -2.03 34.31 13.00
C ARG A 246 -2.61 34.54 14.39
N ARG A 247 -2.38 35.74 14.93
CA ARG A 247 -3.28 36.38 15.90
C ARG A 247 -3.91 37.60 15.23
N GLN A 248 -5.20 37.51 14.92
CA GLN A 248 -6.10 38.67 14.93
C GLN A 248 -7.20 38.38 15.93
#